data_AF-A0A0F8HMU5-F1
#
_entry.id   AF-A0A0F8HMU5-F1
#
_cell.length_a   1.000
_cell.length_b   1.000
_cell.length_c   1.000
_cell.angle_alpha   90.00
_cell.angle_beta   90.00
_cell.angle_gamma   90.00
#
_symmetry.space_group_name_H-M   'P 1'
#
loop_
_entity.id
_entity.type
_entity.pdbx_description
1 polymer ?
#
loop_
_entity_poly.entity_id
_entity_poly.type
_entity_poly.pdbx_seq_one_letter_code
_entity_poly.pdbx_strand_id
1 'polypeptide(L)'
;MKIVRFIAGMHFFVLIPVIGLAIAACILFIKGGVDIVHFIWELITGMTETYPEGENVIVELVETVHLFLVGTVLFLTSFGLYQLFIQPLPLPGWLKVNNIEELELNLVGLTIVVLGVNFLSVIFEPEGENLAIYGIGYALPIAALSYFMGVRSSVTKQSSREEECLKEIGEAISSNSESSWLSKEKRD
;
A
#
# COMPACT_ATOMS: atom_id res chain seq x y z
N MET A 1 -33.94 -14.37 -22.79
CA MET A 1 -33.26 -15.17 -21.75
C MET A 1 -31.93 -15.82 -22.14
N LYS A 2 -31.41 -15.65 -23.38
CA LYS A 2 -30.07 -16.19 -23.76
C LYS A 2 -28.92 -15.20 -23.49
N ILE A 3 -29.17 -13.89 -23.59
CA ILE A 3 -28.16 -12.82 -23.41
C ILE A 3 -27.65 -12.74 -21.95
N VAL A 4 -28.55 -12.83 -20.96
CA VAL A 4 -28.17 -12.83 -19.53
C VAL A 4 -27.28 -13.99 -19.14
N ARG A 5 -27.39 -15.14 -19.82
CA ARG A 5 -26.52 -16.31 -19.59
C ARG A 5 -25.12 -16.13 -20.21
N PHE A 6 -24.99 -15.28 -21.22
CA PHE A 6 -23.72 -14.92 -21.84
C PHE A 6 -22.97 -13.88 -20.97
N ILE A 7 -23.69 -12.91 -20.42
CA ILE A 7 -23.14 -11.97 -19.41
C ILE A 7 -22.70 -12.68 -18.13
N ALA A 8 -23.43 -13.72 -17.69
CA ALA A 8 -23.03 -14.53 -16.53
C ALA A 8 -21.71 -15.30 -16.73
N GLY A 9 -21.32 -15.60 -17.98
CA GLY A 9 -20.04 -16.24 -18.28
C GLY A 9 -18.83 -15.31 -18.17
N MET A 10 -19.05 -13.99 -18.24
CA MET A 10 -17.97 -12.98 -18.23
C MET A 10 -17.26 -12.89 -16.87
N HIS A 11 -17.94 -13.28 -15.78
CA HIS A 11 -17.31 -13.39 -14.45
C HIS A 11 -16.16 -14.40 -14.40
N PHE A 12 -16.17 -15.42 -15.25
CA PHE A 12 -15.06 -16.40 -15.28
C PHE A 12 -13.76 -15.77 -15.77
N PHE A 13 -13.84 -14.74 -16.61
CA PHE A 13 -12.65 -14.05 -17.12
C PHE A 13 -11.94 -13.25 -16.03
N VAL A 14 -12.66 -12.82 -14.99
CA VAL A 14 -12.10 -12.07 -13.86
C VAL A 14 -11.36 -12.97 -12.88
N LEU A 15 -11.67 -14.27 -12.84
CA LEU A 15 -10.91 -15.21 -11.99
C LEU A 15 -9.45 -15.33 -12.42
N ILE A 16 -9.14 -15.12 -13.70
CA ILE A 16 -7.78 -15.21 -14.25
C ILE A 16 -6.84 -14.18 -13.59
N PRO A 17 -7.12 -12.86 -13.62
CA PRO A 17 -6.28 -11.87 -12.94
C PRO A 17 -6.32 -11.99 -11.41
N VAL A 18 -7.45 -12.39 -10.82
CA VAL A 18 -7.55 -12.60 -9.35
C VAL A 18 -6.57 -13.70 -8.91
N ILE A 19 -6.62 -14.87 -9.56
CA ILE A 19 -5.72 -15.98 -9.23
C ILE A 19 -4.26 -15.60 -9.54
N GLY A 20 -4.02 -14.91 -10.67
CA GLY A 20 -2.69 -14.44 -11.05
C GLY A 20 -2.08 -13.50 -10.00
N LEU A 21 -2.83 -12.50 -9.53
CA LEU A 21 -2.40 -11.55 -8.50
C LEU A 21 -2.19 -12.24 -7.15
N ALA A 22 -3.07 -13.19 -6.78
CA ALA A 22 -2.92 -13.96 -5.54
C ALA A 22 -1.64 -14.82 -5.54
N ILE A 23 -1.33 -15.48 -6.67
CA ILE A 23 -0.11 -16.27 -6.82
C ILE A 23 1.12 -15.34 -6.79
N ALA A 24 1.09 -14.21 -7.51
CA ALA A 24 2.18 -13.24 -7.51
C ALA A 24 2.47 -12.71 -6.10
N ALA A 25 1.43 -12.35 -5.35
CA ALA A 25 1.57 -11.93 -3.94
C ALA A 25 2.20 -13.02 -3.07
N CYS A 26 1.77 -14.28 -3.24
CA CYS A 26 2.34 -15.42 -2.52
C CYS A 26 3.83 -15.60 -2.83
N ILE A 27 4.22 -15.49 -4.11
CA ILE A 27 5.63 -15.56 -4.51
C ILE A 27 6.45 -14.43 -3.87
N LEU A 28 5.93 -13.20 -3.87
CA LEU A 28 6.63 -12.06 -3.27
C LEU A 28 6.78 -12.20 -1.75
N PHE A 29 5.78 -12.74 -1.06
CA PHE A 29 5.89 -13.03 0.38
C PHE A 29 6.93 -14.11 0.68
N ILE A 30 6.99 -15.16 -0.14
CA ILE A 30 8.02 -16.20 0.01
C ILE A 30 9.39 -15.60 -0.27
N LYS A 31 9.56 -14.83 -1.35
CA LYS A 31 10.82 -14.19 -1.73
C LYS A 31 11.31 -13.24 -0.63
N GLY A 32 10.46 -12.31 -0.20
CA GLY A 32 10.80 -11.40 0.89
C GLY A 32 11.09 -12.14 2.21
N GLY A 33 10.38 -13.24 2.49
CA GLY A 33 10.64 -14.06 3.67
C GLY A 33 11.99 -14.75 3.63
N VAL A 34 12.36 -15.30 2.47
CA VAL A 34 13.67 -15.91 2.23
C VAL A 34 14.78 -14.87 2.38
N ASP A 35 14.61 -13.67 1.81
CA ASP A 35 15.60 -12.59 1.92
C ASP A 35 15.83 -12.17 3.38
N ILE A 36 14.76 -12.00 4.17
CA ILE A 36 14.88 -11.71 5.62
C ILE A 36 15.65 -12.80 6.35
N VAL A 37 15.38 -14.07 6.03
CA VAL A 37 16.05 -15.22 6.68
C VAL A 37 17.52 -15.30 6.29
N HIS A 38 17.87 -14.98 5.04
CA HIS A 38 19.26 -14.89 4.62
C HIS A 38 19.98 -13.73 5.32
N PHE A 39 19.37 -12.55 5.32
CA PHE A 39 19.91 -11.36 5.95
C PHE A 39 20.15 -11.54 7.46
N ILE A 40 19.21 -12.15 8.19
CA ILE A 40 19.39 -12.43 9.62
C ILE A 40 20.49 -13.48 9.86
N TRP A 41 20.61 -14.47 8.98
CA TRP A 41 21.67 -15.48 9.09
C TRP A 41 23.05 -14.83 8.92
N GLU A 42 23.20 -13.99 7.89
CA GLU A 42 24.43 -13.26 7.60
C GLU A 42 24.81 -12.32 8.73
N LEU A 43 23.85 -11.59 9.31
CA LEU A 43 24.10 -10.71 10.45
C LEU A 43 24.57 -11.46 11.71
N ILE A 44 24.05 -12.67 11.94
CA ILE A 44 24.44 -13.51 13.09
C ILE A 44 25.83 -14.15 12.86
N THR A 45 26.11 -14.66 11.66
CA THR A 45 27.41 -15.29 11.36
C THR A 45 28.53 -14.29 11.09
N GLY A 46 28.20 -13.10 10.60
CA GLY A 46 29.12 -12.04 10.19
C GLY A 46 29.72 -11.21 11.33
N MET A 47 29.32 -11.42 12.59
CA MET A 47 29.93 -10.70 13.74
C MET A 47 31.41 -11.08 14.01
N THR A 48 31.99 -12.04 13.28
CA THR A 48 33.34 -12.56 13.54
C THR A 48 34.39 -12.17 12.50
N GLU A 49 33.98 -11.70 11.31
CA GLU A 49 34.90 -11.23 10.27
C GLU A 49 34.64 -9.76 9.99
N THR A 50 35.72 -8.97 9.96
CA THR A 50 35.72 -7.54 9.69
C THR A 50 34.91 -7.22 8.44
N TYR A 51 33.68 -6.72 8.64
CA TYR A 51 32.84 -6.08 7.62
C TYR A 51 33.63 -4.94 6.95
N PRO A 52 33.88 -4.95 5.65
CA PRO A 52 33.83 -3.70 4.90
C PRO A 52 32.34 -3.36 4.69
N GLU A 53 31.98 -2.09 4.88
CA GLU A 53 30.72 -1.51 4.40
C GLU A 53 29.41 -1.91 5.12
N GLY A 54 29.17 -1.34 6.31
CA GLY A 54 27.83 -1.29 6.93
C GLY A 54 26.82 -0.38 6.21
N GLU A 55 27.15 0.13 5.02
CA GLU A 55 26.35 1.12 4.26
C GLU A 55 25.22 0.46 3.45
N ASN A 56 25.37 -0.82 3.08
CA ASN A 56 24.39 -1.53 2.22
C ASN A 56 23.26 -2.23 3.01
N VAL A 57 23.45 -2.40 4.32
CA VAL A 57 22.53 -3.13 5.21
C VAL A 57 21.14 -2.47 5.26
N ILE A 58 21.10 -1.13 5.24
CA ILE A 58 19.84 -0.37 5.29
C ILE A 58 19.11 -0.49 3.95
N VAL A 59 19.84 -0.42 2.83
CA VAL A 59 19.27 -0.49 1.48
C VAL A 59 18.62 -1.85 1.25
N GLU A 60 19.34 -2.93 1.54
CA GLU A 60 18.86 -4.31 1.38
C GLU A 60 17.63 -4.57 2.26
N LEU A 61 17.62 -4.06 3.50
CA LEU A 61 16.47 -4.15 4.38
C LEU A 61 15.25 -3.39 3.83
N VAL A 62 15.45 -2.16 3.33
CA VAL A 62 14.36 -1.35 2.76
C VAL A 62 13.79 -2.01 1.50
N GLU A 63 14.63 -2.56 0.62
CA GLU A 63 14.20 -3.30 -0.56
C GLU A 63 13.38 -4.54 -0.17
N THR A 64 13.85 -5.28 0.83
CA THR A 64 13.16 -6.47 1.35
C THR A 64 11.80 -6.14 1.94
N VAL A 65 11.71 -5.11 2.78
CA VAL A 65 10.43 -4.62 3.34
C VAL A 65 9.50 -4.17 2.22
N HIS A 66 10.04 -3.50 1.20
CA HIS A 66 9.27 -3.04 0.07
C HIS A 66 8.61 -4.19 -0.72
N LEU A 67 9.29 -5.34 -0.86
CA LEU A 67 8.72 -6.52 -1.52
C LEU A 67 7.49 -7.07 -0.78
N PHE A 68 7.48 -7.02 0.55
CA PHE A 68 6.28 -7.36 1.34
C PHE A 68 5.15 -6.35 1.15
N LEU A 69 5.46 -5.05 1.05
CA LEU A 69 4.45 -4.03 0.75
C LEU A 69 3.83 -4.27 -0.63
N VAL A 70 4.65 -4.51 -1.65
CA VAL A 70 4.17 -4.83 -3.01
C VAL A 70 3.30 -6.09 -2.98
N GLY A 71 3.76 -7.16 -2.34
CA GLY A 71 2.97 -8.41 -2.20
C GLY A 71 1.63 -8.18 -1.51
N THR A 72 1.60 -7.38 -0.45
CA THR A 72 0.37 -7.06 0.30
C THR A 72 -0.59 -6.26 -0.57
N VAL A 73 -0.10 -5.26 -1.31
CA VAL A 73 -0.95 -4.49 -2.21
C VAL A 73 -1.51 -5.37 -3.33
N LEU A 74 -0.70 -6.22 -3.96
CA LEU A 74 -1.20 -7.17 -4.98
C LEU A 74 -2.25 -8.12 -4.41
N PHE A 75 -2.06 -8.59 -3.17
CA PHE A 75 -3.04 -9.40 -2.46
C PHE A 75 -4.34 -8.63 -2.21
N LEU A 76 -4.26 -7.40 -1.69
CA LEU A 76 -5.43 -6.54 -1.48
C LEU A 76 -6.15 -6.22 -2.80
N THR A 77 -5.41 -5.96 -3.87
CA THR A 77 -5.97 -5.76 -5.23
C THR A 77 -6.68 -7.03 -5.70
N SER A 78 -6.12 -8.22 -5.47
CA SER A 78 -6.78 -9.49 -5.77
C SER A 78 -8.12 -9.62 -5.03
N PHE A 79 -8.16 -9.30 -3.73
CA PHE A 79 -9.41 -9.30 -2.96
C PHE A 79 -10.40 -8.23 -3.43
N GLY A 80 -9.94 -7.03 -3.74
CA GLY A 80 -10.78 -5.96 -4.26
C GLY A 80 -11.42 -6.33 -5.60
N LEU A 81 -10.66 -6.96 -6.50
CA LEU A 81 -11.18 -7.46 -7.78
C LEU A 81 -12.17 -8.61 -7.55
N TYR A 82 -11.86 -9.52 -6.62
CA TYR A 82 -12.79 -10.60 -6.26
C TYR A 82 -14.11 -10.05 -5.70
N GLN A 83 -14.04 -9.06 -4.81
CA GLN A 83 -15.20 -8.44 -4.18
C GLN A 83 -16.08 -7.71 -5.21
N LEU A 84 -15.46 -6.99 -6.13
CA LEU A 84 -16.17 -6.16 -7.10
C LEU A 84 -16.91 -6.99 -8.15
N PHE A 85 -16.35 -8.12 -8.57
CA PHE A 85 -16.88 -8.90 -9.69
C PHE A 85 -17.59 -10.19 -9.29
N ILE A 86 -17.29 -10.79 -8.13
CA ILE A 86 -17.89 -12.07 -7.71
C ILE A 86 -18.99 -11.80 -6.67
N GLN A 87 -18.60 -11.44 -5.44
CA GLN A 87 -19.53 -11.27 -4.33
C GLN A 87 -19.02 -10.27 -3.29
N PRO A 88 -19.89 -9.42 -2.74
CA PRO A 88 -19.54 -8.55 -1.64
C PRO A 88 -19.32 -9.39 -0.38
N LEU A 89 -18.07 -9.52 0.06
CA LEU A 89 -17.72 -10.13 1.34
C LEU A 89 -18.05 -9.16 2.49
N PRO A 90 -18.52 -9.64 3.66
CA PRO A 90 -18.73 -8.83 4.86
C PRO A 90 -17.36 -8.48 5.48
N LEU A 91 -16.62 -7.62 4.80
CA LEU A 91 -15.33 -7.11 5.25
C LEU A 91 -15.53 -5.82 6.06
N PRO A 92 -14.71 -5.59 7.10
CA PRO A 92 -14.70 -4.31 7.80
C PRO A 92 -14.30 -3.17 6.83
N GLY A 93 -14.77 -1.95 7.11
CA GLY A 93 -14.74 -0.83 6.16
C GLY A 93 -13.37 -0.50 5.55
N TRP A 94 -12.29 -0.79 6.27
CA TRP A 94 -10.91 -0.56 5.81
C TRP A 94 -10.42 -1.53 4.72
N LEU A 95 -11.10 -2.66 4.50
CA LEU A 95 -10.76 -3.61 3.43
C LEU A 95 -11.79 -3.61 2.27
N LYS A 96 -12.83 -2.78 2.38
CA LYS A 96 -13.95 -2.77 1.44
C LYS A 96 -13.64 -1.83 0.29
N VAL A 97 -13.26 -2.41 -0.85
CA VAL A 97 -12.98 -1.63 -2.06
C VAL A 97 -14.25 -1.49 -2.88
N ASN A 98 -14.67 -0.25 -3.12
CA ASN A 98 -16.01 0.01 -3.68
C ASN A 98 -15.99 0.13 -5.21
N ASN A 99 -14.84 0.41 -5.84
CA ASN A 99 -14.72 0.65 -7.28
C ASN A 99 -13.35 0.24 -7.84
N ILE A 100 -13.28 -0.09 -9.14
CA ILE A 100 -12.01 -0.42 -9.86
C ILE A 100 -10.99 0.73 -9.75
N GLU A 101 -11.48 1.97 -9.82
CA GLU A 101 -10.63 3.16 -9.79
C GLU A 101 -9.83 3.29 -8.48
N GLU A 102 -10.38 2.82 -7.37
CA GLU A 102 -9.70 2.80 -6.08
C GLU A 102 -8.55 1.78 -6.07
N LEU A 103 -8.74 0.61 -6.69
CA LEU A 103 -7.67 -0.37 -6.88
C LEU A 103 -6.56 0.18 -7.78
N GLU A 104 -6.95 0.84 -8.87
CA GLU A 104 -6.02 1.44 -9.82
C GLU A 104 -5.15 2.50 -9.14
N LEU A 105 -5.76 3.41 -8.39
CA LEU A 105 -5.06 4.46 -7.65
C LEU A 105 -4.11 3.87 -6.60
N ASN A 106 -4.49 2.80 -5.92
CA ASN A 106 -3.61 2.12 -4.97
C ASN A 106 -2.38 1.49 -5.65
N LEU A 107 -2.53 0.92 -6.85
CA LEU A 107 -1.40 0.39 -7.62
C LEU A 107 -0.48 1.50 -8.15
N VAL A 108 -1.04 2.63 -8.59
CA VAL A 108 -0.25 3.80 -9.00
C VAL A 108 0.51 4.38 -7.80
N GLY A 109 -0.14 4.49 -6.64
CA GLY A 109 0.48 4.91 -5.38
C GLY A 109 1.65 4.01 -4.99
N LEU A 110 1.46 2.68 -5.07
CA LEU A 110 2.55 1.72 -4.86
C LEU A 110 3.71 1.95 -5.84
N THR A 111 3.42 2.17 -7.13
CA THR A 111 4.45 2.42 -8.14
C THR A 111 5.30 3.64 -7.80
N ILE A 112 4.69 4.71 -7.29
CA ILE A 112 5.43 5.90 -6.83
C ILE A 112 6.35 5.54 -5.66
N VAL A 113 5.87 4.74 -4.69
CA VAL A 113 6.69 4.28 -3.56
C VAL A 113 7.84 3.40 -4.04
N VAL A 114 7.61 2.48 -4.98
CA VAL A 114 8.65 1.62 -5.59
C VAL A 114 9.76 2.46 -6.21
N LEU A 115 9.39 3.48 -6.99
CA LEU A 115 10.35 4.39 -7.61
C LEU A 115 11.16 5.16 -6.56
N GLY A 116 10.51 5.59 -5.47
CA GLY A 116 11.18 6.26 -4.35
C GLY A 116 12.19 5.37 -3.62
N VAL A 117 11.83 4.11 -3.36
CA VAL A 117 12.71 3.14 -2.71
C VAL A 117 13.91 2.79 -3.61
N ASN A 118 13.68 2.58 -4.91
CA ASN A 118 14.77 2.34 -5.86
C ASN A 118 15.73 3.54 -5.95
N PHE A 119 15.19 4.77 -5.92
CA PHE A 119 16.03 5.97 -5.90
C PHE A 119 16.87 6.06 -4.62
N LEU A 120 16.32 5.65 -3.48
CA LEU A 120 17.05 5.62 -2.21
C LEU A 120 18.25 4.68 -2.28
N SER A 121 18.09 3.50 -2.88
CA SER A 121 19.19 2.55 -3.12
C SER A 121 20.33 3.18 -3.92
N VAL A 122 20.03 3.92 -4.99
CA VAL A 122 21.04 4.62 -5.82
C VAL A 122 21.80 5.72 -5.05
N ILE A 123 21.16 6.35 -4.04
CA ILE A 123 21.82 7.38 -3.23
C ILE A 123 22.84 6.75 -2.26
N PHE A 124 22.49 5.61 -1.68
CA PHE A 124 23.34 4.91 -0.71
C PHE A 124 24.48 4.14 -1.37
N GLU A 125 24.29 3.63 -2.59
CA GLU A 125 25.33 2.98 -3.38
C GLU A 125 25.59 3.75 -4.68
N PRO A 126 26.32 4.88 -4.60
CA PRO A 126 26.56 5.71 -5.77
C PRO A 126 27.52 5.03 -6.76
N GLU A 127 26.94 4.34 -7.76
CA GLU A 127 27.70 3.83 -8.91
C GLU A 127 28.00 4.96 -9.92
N GLY A 128 28.99 5.81 -9.59
CA GLY A 128 29.60 6.79 -10.49
C GLY A 128 29.29 8.26 -10.21
N GLU A 129 29.99 9.15 -10.94
CA GLU A 129 30.04 10.59 -10.67
C GLU A 129 28.77 11.39 -11.06
N ASN A 130 27.71 10.73 -11.55
CA ASN A 130 26.54 11.40 -12.15
C ASN A 130 25.21 11.16 -11.40
N LEU A 131 25.24 11.23 -10.06
CA LEU A 131 24.04 11.20 -9.20
C LEU A 131 22.93 12.17 -9.65
N ALA A 132 23.31 13.33 -10.20
CA ALA A 132 22.36 14.32 -10.72
C ALA A 132 21.51 13.79 -11.90
N ILE A 133 22.10 12.96 -12.77
CA ILE A 133 21.40 12.41 -13.94
C ILE A 133 20.39 11.35 -13.48
N TYR A 134 20.78 10.48 -12.55
CA TYR A 134 19.87 9.51 -11.95
C TYR A 134 18.73 10.19 -11.17
N GLY A 135 19.05 11.22 -10.39
CA GLY A 135 18.05 12.01 -9.66
C GLY A 135 16.98 12.60 -10.58
N ILE A 136 17.38 13.19 -11.71
CA ILE A 136 16.42 13.70 -12.71
C ILE A 136 15.63 12.54 -13.36
N GLY A 137 16.29 11.41 -13.64
CA GLY A 137 15.67 10.21 -14.20
C GLY A 137 14.55 9.62 -13.34
N TYR A 138 14.70 9.62 -12.02
CA TYR A 138 13.65 9.19 -11.09
C TYR A 138 12.63 10.28 -10.77
N ALA A 139 13.05 11.55 -10.68
CA ALA A 139 12.17 12.67 -10.36
C ALA A 139 11.09 12.89 -11.42
N LEU A 140 11.40 12.69 -12.71
CA LEU A 140 10.46 12.95 -13.79
C LEU A 140 9.24 11.99 -13.80
N PRO A 141 9.41 10.64 -13.73
CA PRO A 141 8.30 9.71 -13.56
C PRO A 141 7.53 9.93 -12.26
N ILE A 142 8.23 10.18 -11.14
CA ILE A 142 7.59 10.43 -9.83
C ILE A 142 6.70 11.68 -9.91
N ALA A 143 7.18 12.78 -10.50
CA ALA A 143 6.40 14.00 -10.66
C ALA A 143 5.20 13.80 -11.58
N ALA A 144 5.36 13.09 -12.70
CA ALA A 144 4.28 12.80 -13.64
C ALA A 144 3.18 11.95 -12.99
N LEU A 145 3.56 10.86 -12.31
CA LEU A 145 2.62 9.97 -11.61
C LEU A 145 1.96 10.66 -10.41
N SER A 146 2.72 11.45 -9.64
CA SER A 146 2.18 12.23 -8.51
C SER A 146 1.18 13.28 -8.97
N TYR A 147 1.44 13.96 -10.09
CA TYR A 147 0.49 14.90 -10.69
C TYR A 147 -0.77 14.18 -11.18
N PHE A 148 -0.63 13.06 -11.90
CA PHE A 148 -1.76 12.24 -12.36
C PHE A 148 -2.62 11.78 -11.18
N MET A 149 -1.97 11.26 -10.14
CA MET A 149 -2.62 10.84 -8.91
C MET A 149 -3.26 12.03 -8.20
N GLY A 150 -2.62 13.21 -8.14
CA GLY A 150 -3.19 14.41 -7.52
C GLY A 150 -4.46 14.92 -8.21
N VAL A 151 -4.48 14.89 -9.55
CA VAL A 151 -5.66 15.25 -10.34
C VAL A 151 -6.81 14.28 -10.06
N ARG A 152 -6.52 12.97 -9.95
CA ARG A 152 -7.54 11.91 -9.88
C ARG A 152 -7.94 11.50 -8.46
N SER A 153 -7.04 11.60 -7.48
CA SER A 153 -7.23 11.25 -6.06
C SER A 153 -7.91 12.35 -5.22
N SER A 154 -8.17 13.52 -5.82
CA SER A 154 -9.04 14.55 -5.24
C SER A 154 -10.44 14.02 -4.87
N VAL A 155 -10.82 12.85 -5.43
CA VAL A 155 -12.07 12.12 -5.14
C VAL A 155 -11.96 11.16 -3.94
N THR A 156 -10.78 10.60 -3.62
CA THR A 156 -10.58 9.63 -2.52
C THR A 156 -10.20 10.30 -1.19
N LYS A 157 -9.59 11.50 -1.24
CA LYS A 157 -9.13 12.25 -0.05
C LYS A 157 -10.26 12.76 0.86
N GLN A 158 -11.53 12.57 0.45
CA GLN A 158 -12.69 12.90 1.27
C GLN A 158 -12.97 11.82 2.33
N SER A 159 -12.76 10.52 2.03
CA SER A 159 -13.09 9.41 2.94
C SER A 159 -12.25 9.41 4.23
N SER A 160 -10.93 9.56 4.14
CA SER A 160 -10.07 9.56 5.35
C SER A 160 -10.18 10.84 6.17
N ARG A 161 -10.52 11.97 5.53
CA ARG A 161 -10.68 13.28 6.20
C ARG A 161 -12.07 13.48 6.78
N GLU A 162 -13.12 12.87 6.20
CA GLU A 162 -14.44 12.75 6.81
C GLU A 162 -14.43 11.77 7.99
N GLU A 163 -13.72 10.64 7.95
CA GLU A 163 -13.60 9.75 9.12
C GLU A 163 -12.87 10.42 10.30
N GLU A 164 -11.84 11.23 10.03
CA GLU A 164 -11.12 11.99 11.06
C GLU A 164 -11.96 13.13 11.64
N CYS A 165 -12.68 13.87 10.78
CA CYS A 165 -13.60 14.94 11.20
C CYS A 165 -14.81 14.41 11.99
N LEU A 166 -15.35 13.25 11.62
CA LEU A 166 -16.49 12.62 12.30
C LEU A 166 -16.08 12.02 13.65
N LYS A 167 -14.84 11.54 13.78
CA LYS A 167 -14.26 11.17 15.08
C LYS A 167 -14.06 12.38 15.98
N GLU A 168 -13.50 13.48 15.46
CA GLU A 168 -13.33 14.72 16.23
C GLU A 168 -14.67 15.32 16.69
N ILE A 169 -15.67 15.34 15.81
CA ILE A 169 -17.02 15.84 16.15
C ILE A 169 -17.71 14.91 17.16
N GLY A 170 -17.60 13.58 17.01
CA GLY A 170 -18.16 12.62 17.95
C GLY A 170 -17.53 12.72 19.34
N GLU A 171 -16.20 12.88 19.42
CA GLU A 171 -15.46 13.05 20.68
C GLU A 171 -15.83 14.37 21.38
N ALA A 172 -15.94 15.47 20.61
CA ALA A 172 -16.36 16.77 21.13
C ALA A 172 -17.80 16.76 21.67
N ILE A 173 -18.73 16.05 21.01
CA ILE A 173 -20.12 15.94 21.47
C ILE A 173 -20.22 15.08 22.73
N SER A 174 -19.46 13.99 22.84
CA SER A 174 -19.44 13.14 24.04
C SER A 174 -18.93 13.90 25.26
N SER A 175 -17.80 14.61 25.10
CA SER A 175 -17.20 15.42 26.17
C SER A 175 -18.10 16.59 26.62
N ASN A 176 -18.79 17.23 25.67
CA ASN A 176 -19.71 18.33 25.97
C ASN A 176 -21.03 17.86 26.61
N SER A 177 -21.48 16.64 26.29
CA SER A 177 -22.64 16.01 26.93
C SER A 177 -22.36 15.71 28.41
N GLU A 178 -21.25 15.04 28.73
CA GLU A 178 -20.89 14.71 30.12
C GLU A 178 -20.70 15.94 31.02
N SER A 179 -20.08 16.99 30.50
CA SER A 179 -19.91 18.26 31.24
C SER A 179 -21.23 19.02 31.43
N SER A 180 -22.18 18.89 30.50
CA SER A 180 -23.53 19.46 30.61
C SER A 180 -24.36 18.77 31.70
N TRP A 181 -24.32 17.43 31.80
CA TRP A 181 -24.99 16.68 32.86
C TRP A 181 -24.41 17.00 34.25
N LEU A 182 -23.09 17.06 34.39
CA LEU A 182 -22.41 17.40 35.65
C LEU A 182 -22.66 18.85 36.12
N SER A 183 -22.95 19.77 35.20
CA SER A 183 -23.28 21.17 35.53
C SER A 183 -24.75 21.37 35.91
N LYS A 184 -25.63 20.40 35.57
CA LYS A 184 -27.04 20.38 35.97
C LYS A 184 -27.26 19.67 37.31
N GLU A 185 -26.57 18.55 37.55
CA GLU A 185 -26.64 17.80 38.83
C GLU A 185 -26.18 18.65 40.03
N LYS A 186 -25.26 19.59 39.84
CA LYS A 186 -24.74 20.45 40.91
C LYS A 186 -25.64 21.63 41.27
N ARG A 187 -26.80 21.76 40.63
CA ARG A 187 -27.72 22.90 40.76
C ARG A 187 -29.10 22.53 41.31
N ASP A 188 -29.32 21.26 41.65
CA ASP A 188 -30.49 20.77 42.38
C ASP A 188 -30.07 20.26 43.78
#